data_AF-A0A7C3V2L9-F1
#
_entry.id   AF-A0A7C3V2L9-F1
#
_cell.length_a   1.000
_cell.length_b   1.000
_cell.length_c   1.000
_cell.angle_alpha   90.00
_cell.angle_beta   90.00
_cell.angle_gamma   90.00
#
_symmetry.space_group_name_H-M   'P 1'
#
loop_
_entity.id
_entity.type
_entity.pdbx_description
1 polymer ?
#
loop_
_entity_poly.entity_id
_entity_poly.type
_entity_poly.pdbx_seq_one_letter_code
_entity_poly.pdbx_strand_id
1 'polypeptide(L)'
;MREELIEKWVKERPKAEEGMWDQAPGYELIPEVDLSIFNSFFLDGTHSCPPLSPLGLELVWARGCTHGLKYVNSYFSMPRCYGWEGRTKDAGIYWAFLLETDEGKIKEREKAFMDALLPFIQDFDGI
;
A
#
# COMPACT_ATOMS: atom_id res chain seq x y z
N MET A 1 12.92 21.69 19.13
CA MET A 1 11.83 20.83 18.59
C MET A 1 12.01 19.34 18.89
N ARG A 2 13.06 18.63 18.43
CA ARG A 2 13.20 17.18 18.70
C ARG A 2 13.61 16.86 20.15
N GLU A 3 14.50 17.66 20.74
CA GLU A 3 15.00 17.47 22.11
C GLU A 3 13.93 17.77 23.18
N GLU A 4 13.15 18.83 23.00
CA GLU A 4 12.05 19.19 23.91
C GLU A 4 10.96 18.12 23.96
N LEU A 5 10.68 17.47 22.82
CA LEU A 5 9.73 16.35 22.76
C LEU A 5 10.25 15.12 23.49
N ILE A 6 11.56 14.83 23.40
CA ILE A 6 12.21 13.73 24.11
C ILE A 6 12.20 13.98 25.62
N GLU A 7 12.52 15.20 26.05
CA GLU A 7 12.53 15.57 27.48
C GLU A 7 11.12 15.47 28.10
N LYS A 8 10.10 15.91 27.36
CA LYS A 8 8.69 15.74 27.73
C LYS A 8 8.33 14.26 27.88
N TRP A 9 8.70 13.42 26.91
CA TRP A 9 8.45 11.98 26.92
C TRP A 9 9.08 11.26 28.12
N VAL A 10 10.34 11.58 28.44
CA VAL A 10 11.06 10.99 29.57
C VAL A 10 10.39 11.37 30.90
N LYS A 11 9.88 12.60 31.00
CA LYS A 11 9.21 13.11 32.20
C LYS A 11 7.80 12.54 32.39
N GLU A 12 7.02 12.49 31.31
CA GLU A 12 5.62 12.07 31.37
C GLU A 12 5.47 10.55 31.43
N ARG A 13 6.45 9.78 30.93
CA ARG A 13 6.41 8.31 30.85
C ARG A 13 5.03 7.80 30.42
N PRO A 14 4.52 8.27 29.26
CA PRO A 14 3.18 7.94 28.82
C PRO A 14 3.03 6.42 28.80
N LYS A 15 1.97 5.92 29.42
CA LYS A 15 1.70 4.48 29.42
C LYS A 15 1.29 4.07 28.02
N ALA A 16 1.65 2.85 27.61
CA ALA A 16 1.22 2.33 26.31
C ALA A 16 -0.31 2.32 26.17
N GLU A 17 -1.05 2.19 27.28
CA GLU A 17 -2.52 2.25 27.31
C GLU A 17 -3.09 3.66 27.03
N GLU A 18 -2.30 4.70 27.27
CA GLU A 18 -2.65 6.12 27.08
C GLU A 18 -2.12 6.66 25.73
N GLY A 19 -1.34 5.84 25.02
CA GLY A 19 -0.90 6.11 23.67
C GLY A 19 -2.08 6.01 22.70
N MET A 20 -2.42 7.11 22.05
CA MET A 20 -3.20 7.08 20.82
C MET A 20 -2.29 6.46 19.74
N TRP A 21 -2.51 5.17 19.47
CA TRP A 21 -1.82 4.39 18.41
C TRP A 21 -2.66 4.35 17.13
N ASP A 22 -3.49 5.35 16.92
CA ASP A 22 -4.36 5.54 15.77
C ASP A 22 -3.59 5.98 14.52
N GLN A 23 -2.27 6.20 14.63
CA GLN A 23 -1.40 6.63 13.53
C GLN A 23 -0.22 5.68 13.32
N ALA A 24 -0.01 5.26 12.06
CA ALA A 24 1.08 4.42 11.61
C ALA A 24 2.22 5.27 11.00
N PRO A 25 3.40 5.37 11.64
CA PRO A 25 4.48 6.23 11.16
C PRO A 25 4.89 5.92 9.71
N GLY A 26 4.76 6.91 8.83
CA GLY A 26 5.23 6.86 7.43
C GLY A 26 4.27 6.27 6.40
N TYR A 27 3.10 5.77 6.83
CA TYR A 27 2.06 5.26 5.92
C TYR A 27 0.70 5.93 6.10
N GLU A 28 0.57 6.85 7.06
CA GLU A 28 -0.60 7.73 7.16
C GLU A 28 -0.82 8.53 5.88
N LEU A 29 -2.08 8.67 5.50
CA LEU A 29 -2.49 9.56 4.42
C LEU A 29 -2.22 11.01 4.84
N ILE A 30 -1.33 11.67 4.12
CA ILE A 30 -1.06 13.10 4.23
C ILE A 30 -1.71 13.78 3.03
N PRO A 31 -2.92 14.36 3.17
CA PRO A 31 -3.69 14.85 2.03
C PRO A 31 -2.91 15.82 1.13
N GLU A 32 -2.11 16.70 1.72
CA GLU A 32 -1.34 17.73 1.01
C GLU A 32 -0.23 17.14 0.12
N VAL A 33 0.26 15.95 0.47
CA VAL A 33 1.32 15.26 -0.27
C VAL A 33 0.70 14.19 -1.17
N ASP A 34 -0.08 13.28 -0.59
CA ASP A 34 -0.55 12.09 -1.28
C ASP A 34 -1.59 12.41 -2.36
N LEU A 35 -2.51 13.36 -2.15
CA LEU A 35 -3.49 13.72 -3.19
C LEU A 35 -2.88 14.52 -4.35
N SER A 36 -1.69 15.08 -4.15
CA SER A 36 -0.94 15.73 -5.24
C SER A 36 -0.23 14.72 -6.14
N ILE A 37 0.07 13.53 -5.61
CA ILE A 37 0.78 12.45 -6.31
C ILE A 37 -0.23 11.48 -6.93
N PHE A 38 -1.30 11.16 -6.19
CA PHE A 38 -2.29 10.18 -6.58
C PHE A 38 -3.65 10.83 -6.81
N ASN A 39 -4.23 10.59 -7.99
CA ASN A 39 -5.49 11.20 -8.40
C ASN A 39 -6.65 10.86 -7.46
N SER A 40 -6.66 9.68 -6.84
CA SER A 40 -7.74 9.23 -5.96
C SER A 40 -7.27 8.09 -5.04
N PHE A 41 -7.81 8.10 -3.82
CA PHE A 41 -7.68 7.03 -2.84
C PHE A 41 -9.05 6.42 -2.54
N PHE A 42 -9.14 5.10 -2.55
CA PHE A 42 -10.39 4.36 -2.33
C PHE A 42 -10.28 3.53 -1.05
N LEU A 43 -11.29 3.64 -0.18
CA LEU A 43 -11.35 2.85 1.05
C LEU A 43 -11.51 1.36 0.70
N ASP A 44 -10.63 0.54 1.27
CA ASP A 44 -10.79 -0.91 1.30
C ASP A 44 -11.66 -1.31 2.50
N GLY A 45 -12.97 -1.15 2.33
CA GLY A 45 -13.92 -1.44 3.40
C GLY A 45 -13.94 -2.91 3.80
N THR A 46 -13.64 -3.82 2.86
CA THR A 46 -13.65 -5.27 3.09
C THR A 46 -12.61 -5.68 4.11
N HIS A 47 -11.41 -5.09 4.05
CA HIS A 47 -10.32 -5.42 4.97
C HIS A 47 -10.23 -4.46 6.16
N SER A 48 -11.00 -3.36 6.15
CA SER A 48 -10.99 -2.33 7.20
C SER A 48 -12.24 -2.34 8.09
N CYS A 49 -13.10 -3.35 7.97
CA CYS A 49 -14.33 -3.48 8.75
C CYS A 49 -14.40 -4.88 9.40
N PRO A 50 -14.17 -5.01 10.73
CA PRO A 50 -13.93 -3.93 11.70
C PRO A 50 -12.56 -3.24 11.48
N PRO A 51 -12.35 -2.03 12.04
CA PRO A 51 -11.08 -1.32 11.92
C PRO A 51 -9.88 -2.18 12.30
N LEU A 52 -8.79 -2.06 11.54
CA LEU A 52 -7.61 -2.88 11.71
C LEU A 52 -6.79 -2.44 12.93
N SER A 53 -6.13 -3.40 13.59
CA SER A 53 -5.12 -3.06 14.59
C SER A 53 -3.91 -2.39 13.93
N PRO A 54 -3.18 -1.51 14.63
CA PRO A 54 -2.03 -0.82 14.05
C PRO A 54 -0.99 -1.77 13.44
N LEU A 55 -0.71 -2.90 14.11
CA LEU A 55 0.22 -3.91 13.62
C LEU A 55 -0.24 -4.58 12.33
N GLY A 56 -1.52 -4.95 12.25
CA GLY A 56 -2.09 -5.58 11.07
C GLY A 56 -2.14 -4.60 9.90
N LEU A 57 -2.53 -3.37 10.17
CA LEU A 57 -2.61 -2.31 9.18
C LEU A 57 -1.22 -1.96 8.62
N GLU A 58 -0.20 -1.82 9.47
CA GLU A 58 1.14 -1.42 9.03
C GLU A 58 1.89 -2.57 8.36
N LEU A 59 2.11 -3.69 9.06
CA LEU A 59 3.00 -4.74 8.56
C LEU A 59 2.41 -5.50 7.39
N VAL A 60 1.11 -5.84 7.48
CA VAL A 60 0.47 -6.69 6.49
C VAL A 60 -0.03 -5.85 5.33
N TRP A 61 -0.90 -4.86 5.60
CA TRP A 61 -1.61 -4.17 4.54
C TRP A 61 -0.79 -3.04 3.91
N ALA A 62 -0.48 -1.98 4.67
CA ALA A 62 0.15 -0.78 4.15
C ALA A 62 1.57 -1.05 3.61
N ARG A 63 2.33 -1.96 4.23
CA ARG A 63 3.69 -2.31 3.80
C ARG A 63 3.73 -3.56 2.93
N GLY A 64 3.28 -4.68 3.50
CA GLY A 64 3.38 -6.00 2.86
C GLY A 64 2.61 -6.07 1.54
N CYS A 65 1.31 -5.84 1.58
CA CYS A 65 0.44 -5.91 0.40
C CYS A 65 0.81 -4.87 -0.65
N THR A 66 1.10 -3.62 -0.25
CA THR A 66 1.61 -2.58 -1.17
C THR A 66 2.83 -3.05 -1.95
N HIS A 67 3.82 -3.62 -1.26
CA HIS A 67 5.04 -4.11 -1.92
C HIS A 67 4.75 -5.33 -2.80
N GLY A 68 4.01 -6.32 -2.28
CA GLY A 68 3.66 -7.54 -3.01
C GLY A 68 2.87 -7.26 -4.28
N LEU A 69 1.89 -6.37 -4.22
CA LEU A 69 1.10 -5.97 -5.39
C LEU A 69 1.98 -5.32 -6.45
N LYS A 70 2.91 -4.44 -6.06
CA LYS A 70 3.85 -3.83 -7.01
C LYS A 70 4.79 -4.84 -7.63
N TYR A 71 5.31 -5.77 -6.80
CA TYR A 71 6.18 -6.83 -7.26
C TYR A 71 5.48 -7.73 -8.27
N VAL A 72 4.30 -8.27 -7.93
CA VAL A 72 3.54 -9.19 -8.80
C VAL A 72 3.11 -8.50 -10.09
N ASN A 73 2.58 -7.28 -10.03
CA ASN A 73 2.21 -6.54 -11.24
C ASN A 73 3.42 -6.21 -12.12
N SER A 74 4.59 -5.99 -11.53
CA SER A 74 5.83 -5.78 -12.27
C SER A 74 6.36 -7.08 -12.87
N TYR A 75 6.35 -8.17 -12.11
CA TYR A 75 6.78 -9.50 -12.53
C TYR A 75 5.99 -9.98 -13.74
N PHE A 76 4.67 -9.89 -13.68
CA PHE A 76 3.79 -10.23 -14.80
C PHE A 76 3.71 -9.14 -15.86
N SER A 77 4.38 -7.98 -15.70
CA SER A 77 4.24 -6.86 -16.65
C SER A 77 2.78 -6.47 -16.91
N MET A 78 1.96 -6.39 -15.87
CA MET A 78 0.52 -6.11 -15.98
C MET A 78 0.26 -4.86 -16.84
N PRO A 79 -0.57 -4.92 -17.89
CA PRO A 79 -0.48 -3.95 -18.98
C PRO A 79 -0.75 -2.50 -18.56
N ARG A 80 -1.76 -2.31 -17.69
CA ARG A 80 -2.25 -0.98 -17.29
C ARG A 80 -1.95 -0.60 -15.85
N CYS A 81 -1.31 -1.47 -15.07
CA CYS A 81 -1.12 -1.23 -13.64
C CYS A 81 0.24 -1.75 -13.18
N TYR A 82 0.94 -0.93 -12.39
CA TYR A 82 2.21 -1.27 -11.75
C TYR A 82 2.04 -1.76 -10.31
N GLY A 83 0.82 -1.84 -9.80
CA GLY A 83 0.53 -2.10 -8.39
C GLY A 83 -0.26 -0.98 -7.74
N TRP A 84 -0.45 -1.09 -6.44
CA TRP A 84 -1.24 -0.14 -5.65
C TRP A 84 -0.37 0.50 -4.58
N GLU A 85 -0.67 1.74 -4.23
CA GLU A 85 -0.10 2.43 -3.07
C GLU A 85 -1.12 2.46 -1.95
N GLY A 86 -0.73 1.97 -0.77
CA GLY A 86 -1.57 1.97 0.42
C GLY A 86 -1.28 3.17 1.32
N ARG A 87 -2.34 3.82 1.80
CA ARG A 87 -2.29 4.81 2.88
C ARG A 87 -3.30 4.50 3.96
N THR A 88 -2.91 4.72 5.21
CA THR A 88 -3.74 4.49 6.37
C THR A 88 -4.47 5.76 6.75
N LYS A 89 -5.74 5.64 7.12
CA LYS A 89 -6.51 6.74 7.71
C LYS A 89 -7.66 6.16 8.53
N ASP A 90 -7.81 6.65 9.76
CA ASP A 90 -8.89 6.25 10.69
C ASP A 90 -8.99 4.71 10.85
N ALA A 91 -7.83 4.05 11.00
CA ALA A 91 -7.68 2.59 11.06
C ALA A 91 -8.22 1.79 9.85
N GLY A 92 -8.45 2.47 8.73
CA GLY A 92 -8.72 1.87 7.43
C GLY A 92 -7.56 2.02 6.45
N ILE A 93 -7.46 1.10 5.51
CA ILE A 93 -6.53 1.18 4.38
C ILE A 93 -7.22 1.78 3.16
N TYR A 94 -6.55 2.72 2.53
CA TYR A 94 -6.97 3.38 1.30
C TYR A 94 -5.97 3.09 0.20
N TRP A 95 -6.48 2.69 -0.97
CA TRP A 95 -5.66 2.31 -2.11
C TRP A 95 -5.70 3.37 -3.20
N ALA A 96 -4.53 3.66 -3.77
CA ALA A 96 -4.38 4.35 -5.05
C ALA A 96 -3.77 3.40 -6.08
N PHE A 97 -4.31 3.41 -7.30
CA PHE A 97 -3.76 2.61 -8.40
C PHE A 97 -2.58 3.31 -9.06
N LEU A 98 -1.48 2.59 -9.28
CA LEU A 98 -0.36 3.05 -10.09
C LEU A 98 -0.62 2.67 -11.55
N LEU A 99 -1.26 3.57 -12.30
CA LEU A 99 -1.71 3.30 -13.67
C LEU A 99 -0.64 3.66 -14.70
N GLU A 100 -0.52 2.85 -15.75
CA GLU A 100 0.13 3.24 -17.00
C GLU A 100 -0.94 3.74 -17.98
N THR A 101 -0.67 4.89 -18.60
CA THR A 101 -1.60 5.56 -19.52
C THR A 101 -1.01 5.74 -20.92
N ASP A 102 0.29 5.50 -21.08
CA ASP A 102 0.94 5.46 -22.39
C ASP A 102 0.54 4.18 -23.14
N GLU A 103 -0.25 4.35 -24.20
CA GLU A 103 -0.76 3.24 -25.02
C GLU A 103 0.35 2.48 -25.77
N GLY A 104 1.51 3.09 -26.00
CA GLY A 104 2.69 2.40 -26.55
C GLY A 104 3.28 1.42 -25.54
N LYS A 105 3.50 1.88 -24.31
CA LYS A 105 3.99 1.03 -23.21
C LYS A 105 2.98 -0.06 -22.83
N ILE A 106 1.69 0.25 -22.82
CA ILE A 106 0.64 -0.74 -22.53
C ILE A 106 0.74 -1.91 -23.51
N LYS A 107 0.90 -1.65 -24.81
CA LYS A 107 1.05 -2.70 -25.83
C LYS A 107 2.32 -3.53 -25.65
N GLU A 108 3.44 -2.90 -25.31
CA GLU A 108 4.69 -3.61 -25.00
C GLU A 108 4.52 -4.55 -23.80
N ARG A 109 3.89 -4.03 -22.73
CA ARG A 109 3.61 -4.76 -21.50
C ARG A 109 2.62 -5.90 -21.71
N GLU A 110 1.59 -5.71 -22.54
CA GLU A 110 0.60 -6.75 -22.88
C GLU A 110 1.25 -7.98 -23.49
N LYS A 111 2.22 -7.78 -24.39
CA LYS A 111 2.98 -8.90 -24.95
C LYS A 111 3.73 -9.67 -23.86
N ALA A 112 4.49 -8.96 -23.02
CA ALA A 112 5.27 -9.56 -21.94
C ALA A 112 4.37 -10.26 -20.91
N PHE A 113 3.19 -9.71 -20.63
CA PHE A 113 2.20 -10.33 -19.75
C PHE A 113 1.68 -11.66 -20.29
N MET A 114 1.34 -11.72 -21.57
CA MET A 114 0.89 -12.96 -22.20
C MET A 114 1.99 -14.03 -22.18
N ASP A 115 3.24 -13.65 -22.44
CA ASP A 115 4.39 -14.56 -22.35
C ASP A 115 4.59 -15.07 -20.91
N ALA A 116 4.41 -14.20 -19.90
CA ALA A 116 4.54 -14.55 -18.49
C ALA A 116 3.41 -15.48 -17.98
N LEU A 117 2.22 -15.39 -18.57
CA LEU A 117 1.10 -16.28 -18.24
C LEU A 117 1.19 -17.66 -18.92
N LEU A 118 1.92 -17.76 -20.02
CA LEU A 118 1.96 -18.96 -20.86
C LEU A 118 2.27 -20.25 -20.08
N PRO A 119 3.23 -20.29 -19.12
CA PRO A 119 3.49 -21.49 -18.33
C PRO A 119 2.25 -21.96 -17.56
N PHE A 120 1.53 -21.04 -16.93
CA PHE A 120 0.34 -21.34 -16.13
C PHE A 120 -0.84 -21.80 -16.99
N ILE A 121 -0.91 -21.37 -18.25
CA ILE A 121 -1.96 -21.78 -19.19
C ILE A 121 -1.66 -23.17 -19.77
N GLN A 122 -0.39 -23.45 -20.07
CA GLN A 122 0.03 -24.67 -20.74
C GLN A 122 0.14 -25.87 -19.79
N ASP A 123 0.62 -25.66 -18.57
CA ASP A 123 0.77 -26.70 -17.56
C ASP A 123 0.74 -26.08 -16.15
N PHE A 124 -0.47 -25.82 -15.65
CA PHE A 124 -0.65 -25.23 -14.32
C PHE A 124 -0.17 -26.16 -13.20
N ASP A 125 -0.39 -27.47 -13.33
CA ASP A 125 -0.07 -28.45 -12.28
C ASP A 125 1.44 -28.73 -12.17
N GLY A 126 2.21 -28.41 -13.21
CA GLY A 126 3.67 -28.57 -13.28
C GLY A 126 4.48 -27.41 -12.67
N ILE A 127 3.83 -26.38 -12.13
CA ILE A 127 4.44 -25.17 -11.52
C ILE A 127 4.20 -25.15 -10.01
#